data_AF-A0A5C6FV48-F1
#
_entry.id   AF-A0A5C6FV48-F1
#
_cell.length_a   1.000
_cell.length_b   1.000
_cell.length_c   1.000
_cell.angle_alpha   90.00
_cell.angle_beta   90.00
_cell.angle_gamma   90.00
#
_symmetry.space_group_name_H-M   'P 1'
#
loop_
_entity.id
_entity.type
_entity.pdbx_description
1 polymer ?
#
loop_
_entity_poly.entity_id
_entity_poly.type
_entity_poly.pdbx_seq_one_letter_code
_entity_poly.pdbx_strand_id
1 'polypeptide(L)'
;MSVQGQFNPADVQMLKQAVELRESAKTRIAEFAPTLSRSIEARDQDQTAIVTPGGAYFQLTQAQKPLRFISIRAKETPTVDGVGDDAVWQQAPLHYFLMTENAASTDLGARARVAFDDTHLFVFVDGREEDCKKLLADSTERDSGDVFDGDTVEVFLQPPGGETYYQLTLGAGGGVFDARYPEGNSGESDLAWDSQAKAEVGITDKAWSAEFAIPLEALGAGRQDGTWRMNICRTRRGNVHPDQYTAVCPTFGGYHVRSRFAPLDFAEASSVPAFAYGTMDDVRGEKTHQTLNASGNVEIVKDRVYAGNKAAHITVPEGSLGSVTLRADVTGETGYRALITHYNHVTGHGPGATDKAPRTRVIFEDESGKSVTPTTGYSWDGTAALQDPDQWRVTPHVFTTPPETARVRLTIFFGRAGEYWLDEVRLEDL
;
A
#
# COMPACT_ATOMS: atom_id res chain seq x y z
N MET A 1 24.87 -11.80 10.95
CA MET A 1 25.00 -12.15 9.52
C MET A 1 24.18 -11.15 8.72
N SER A 2 24.81 -10.14 8.13
CA SER A 2 24.35 -9.77 6.80
C SER A 2 24.46 -11.07 5.98
N VAL A 3 23.59 -11.36 5.05
CA VAL A 3 23.61 -10.68 3.77
C VAL A 3 22.53 -11.39 2.96
N GLN A 4 21.65 -10.58 2.34
CA GLN A 4 20.82 -10.91 1.20
C GLN A 4 19.83 -12.07 1.40
N GLY A 5 18.56 -11.80 1.14
CA GLY A 5 17.82 -12.72 0.29
C GLY A 5 18.64 -12.90 -0.98
N GLN A 6 19.60 -13.84 -0.95
CA GLN A 6 20.10 -14.44 -2.15
C GLN A 6 18.84 -15.10 -2.69
N PHE A 7 18.24 -14.50 -3.73
CA PHE A 7 17.52 -15.32 -4.68
C PHE A 7 18.47 -16.48 -4.93
N ASN A 8 18.05 -17.68 -4.56
CA ASN A 8 18.88 -18.86 -4.66
C ASN A 8 19.48 -18.83 -6.08
N PRO A 9 20.81 -18.82 -6.24
CA PRO A 9 21.41 -18.72 -7.57
C PRO A 9 20.88 -19.79 -8.53
N ALA A 10 20.43 -20.93 -8.00
CA ALA A 10 19.71 -21.95 -8.76
C ALA A 10 18.36 -21.44 -9.28
N ASP A 11 17.60 -20.68 -8.50
CA ASP A 11 16.30 -20.13 -8.89
C ASP A 11 16.46 -19.01 -9.93
N VAL A 12 17.47 -18.13 -9.78
CA VAL A 12 17.80 -17.11 -10.80
C VAL A 12 18.27 -17.77 -12.09
N GLN A 13 19.08 -18.82 -11.98
CA GLN A 13 19.55 -19.56 -13.14
C GLN A 13 18.42 -20.33 -13.82
N MET A 14 17.51 -20.94 -13.04
CA MET A 14 16.31 -21.61 -13.54
C MET A 14 15.39 -20.64 -14.28
N LEU A 15 15.21 -19.41 -13.77
CA LEU A 15 14.41 -18.37 -14.40
C LEU A 15 15.01 -17.90 -15.73
N LYS A 16 16.32 -17.67 -15.77
CA LYS A 16 17.02 -17.35 -17.03
C LYS A 16 16.87 -18.47 -18.05
N GLN A 17 17.07 -19.72 -17.62
CA GLN A 17 16.90 -20.89 -18.47
C GLN A 17 15.45 -21.04 -18.97
N ALA A 18 14.44 -20.75 -18.15
CA ALA A 18 13.04 -20.83 -18.55
C ALA A 18 12.66 -19.76 -19.59
N VAL A 19 13.14 -18.52 -19.42
CA VAL A 19 12.96 -17.43 -20.40
C VAL A 19 13.69 -17.79 -21.71
N GLU A 20 14.91 -18.27 -21.64
CA GLU A 20 15.68 -18.69 -22.81
C GLU A 20 15.03 -19.88 -23.54
N LEU A 21 14.54 -20.89 -22.80
CA LEU A 21 13.84 -22.05 -23.36
C LEU A 21 12.54 -21.64 -24.07
N ARG A 22 11.81 -20.67 -23.51
CA ARG A 22 10.58 -20.09 -24.08
C ARG A 22 10.87 -19.36 -25.38
N GLU A 23 11.82 -18.42 -25.40
CA GLU A 23 12.17 -17.70 -26.63
C GLU A 23 12.70 -18.65 -27.69
N SER A 24 13.48 -19.66 -27.29
CA SER A 24 13.94 -20.72 -28.17
C SER A 24 12.79 -21.55 -28.76
N ALA A 25 11.75 -21.85 -27.98
CA ALA A 25 10.56 -22.53 -28.46
C ALA A 25 9.74 -21.67 -29.43
N LYS A 26 9.58 -20.37 -29.15
CA LYS A 26 8.91 -19.41 -30.06
C LYS A 26 9.58 -19.37 -31.43
N THR A 27 10.90 -19.25 -31.45
CA THR A 27 11.67 -19.25 -32.71
C THR A 27 11.48 -20.55 -33.50
N ARG A 28 11.48 -21.71 -32.82
CA ARG A 28 11.27 -23.00 -33.50
C ARG A 28 9.86 -23.16 -34.07
N ILE A 29 8.82 -22.73 -33.35
CA ILE A 29 7.44 -22.91 -33.81
C ILE A 29 7.03 -21.89 -34.88
N ALA A 30 7.72 -20.74 -34.97
CA ALA A 30 7.43 -19.71 -35.96
C ALA A 30 7.51 -20.24 -37.41
N GLU A 31 8.45 -21.15 -37.67
CA GLU A 31 8.64 -21.76 -39.00
C GLU A 31 7.51 -22.73 -39.37
N PHE A 32 6.91 -23.43 -38.40
CA PHE A 32 5.92 -24.49 -38.65
C PHE A 32 4.47 -24.08 -38.31
N ALA A 33 4.26 -23.00 -37.54
CA ALA A 33 2.96 -22.53 -37.07
C ALA A 33 2.89 -20.98 -36.99
N PRO A 34 3.00 -20.26 -38.13
CA PRO A 34 3.15 -18.80 -38.17
C PRO A 34 1.92 -18.01 -37.70
N THR A 35 0.73 -18.60 -37.73
CA THR A 35 -0.50 -17.98 -37.19
C THR A 35 -0.55 -18.08 -35.66
N LEU A 36 -0.07 -19.20 -35.10
CA LEU A 36 0.06 -19.39 -33.66
C LEU A 36 1.17 -18.48 -33.09
N SER A 37 2.31 -18.37 -33.76
CA SER A 37 3.40 -17.44 -33.37
C SER A 37 2.91 -16.00 -33.30
N ARG A 38 2.19 -15.53 -34.33
CA ARG A 38 1.60 -14.18 -34.35
C ARG A 38 0.54 -13.97 -33.27
N SER A 39 -0.25 -14.99 -32.93
CA SER A 39 -1.21 -14.93 -31.83
C SER A 39 -0.53 -14.84 -30.46
N ILE A 40 0.56 -15.59 -30.26
CA ILE A 40 1.40 -15.53 -29.05
C ILE A 40 2.12 -14.18 -28.96
N GLU A 41 2.68 -13.68 -30.05
CA GLU A 41 3.34 -12.35 -30.13
C GLU A 41 2.35 -11.21 -29.90
N ALA A 42 1.11 -11.33 -30.37
CA ALA A 42 0.04 -10.35 -30.10
C ALA A 42 -0.44 -10.40 -28.65
N ARG A 43 -0.44 -11.58 -28.01
CA ARG A 43 -0.78 -11.75 -26.58
C ARG A 43 0.37 -11.44 -25.63
N ASP A 44 1.61 -11.52 -26.09
CA ASP A 44 2.79 -11.01 -25.36
C ASP A 44 2.74 -9.48 -25.16
N GLN A 45 1.86 -8.79 -25.89
CA GLN A 45 1.56 -7.37 -25.70
C GLN A 45 0.47 -7.12 -24.63
N ASP A 46 -0.19 -8.16 -24.10
CA ASP A 46 -1.15 -8.08 -22.99
C ASP A 46 -0.46 -8.55 -21.69
N GLN A 47 -0.26 -7.61 -20.75
CA GLN A 47 0.46 -7.86 -19.50
C GLN A 47 -0.28 -8.80 -18.53
N THR A 48 -1.53 -9.19 -18.83
CA THR A 48 -2.30 -10.16 -18.06
C THR A 48 -2.12 -11.61 -18.54
N ALA A 49 -1.39 -11.84 -19.64
CA ALA A 49 -1.22 -13.16 -20.23
C ALA A 49 -0.24 -14.05 -19.42
N ILE A 50 -0.75 -15.24 -19.03
CA ILE A 50 -0.12 -16.24 -18.13
C ILE A 50 1.29 -16.68 -18.56
N VAL A 51 1.62 -16.55 -19.85
CA VAL A 51 2.88 -17.05 -20.44
C VAL A 51 3.90 -15.94 -20.70
N THR A 52 3.67 -14.70 -20.25
CA THR A 52 4.65 -13.62 -20.33
C THR A 52 5.64 -13.69 -19.14
N PRO A 53 6.88 -13.17 -19.29
CA PRO A 53 7.80 -13.00 -18.17
C PRO A 53 7.19 -12.23 -16.98
N GLY A 54 6.26 -11.29 -17.23
CA GLY A 54 5.54 -10.54 -16.18
C GLY A 54 4.45 -11.36 -15.46
N GLY A 55 3.68 -12.17 -16.19
CA GLY A 55 2.66 -13.06 -15.61
C GLY A 55 3.25 -14.23 -14.82
N ALA A 56 4.38 -14.78 -15.28
CA ALA A 56 5.11 -15.84 -14.60
C ALA A 56 5.81 -15.33 -13.32
N TYR A 57 6.32 -14.10 -13.31
CA TYR A 57 6.88 -13.47 -12.11
C TYR A 57 5.79 -13.26 -11.03
N PHE A 58 4.60 -12.81 -11.43
CA PHE A 58 3.44 -12.68 -10.52
C PHE A 58 2.95 -14.03 -9.97
N GLN A 59 2.94 -15.11 -10.77
CA GLN A 59 2.48 -16.44 -10.33
C GLN A 59 3.42 -17.15 -9.36
N LEU A 60 4.73 -16.84 -9.36
CA LEU A 60 5.72 -17.53 -8.53
C LEU A 60 6.02 -16.83 -7.19
N THR A 61 5.75 -15.52 -7.07
CA THR A 61 5.82 -14.81 -5.77
C THR A 61 4.58 -15.05 -4.89
N GLN A 62 3.53 -15.69 -5.42
CA GLN A 62 2.31 -16.08 -4.69
C GLN A 62 2.46 -17.27 -3.73
N ALA A 63 3.68 -17.77 -3.50
CA ALA A 63 3.93 -18.60 -2.30
C ALA A 63 3.80 -17.78 -0.99
N GLN A 64 3.68 -16.45 -1.10
CA GLN A 64 3.25 -15.56 -0.04
C GLN A 64 1.76 -15.25 -0.21
N LYS A 65 1.00 -15.31 0.90
CA LYS A 65 -0.47 -15.30 0.94
C LYS A 65 -1.08 -14.26 -0.04
N PRO A 66 -2.17 -14.59 -0.76
CA PRO A 66 -2.86 -13.61 -1.59
C PRO A 66 -3.26 -12.42 -0.73
N LEU A 67 -3.06 -11.20 -1.24
CA LEU A 67 -3.47 -9.97 -0.55
C LEU A 67 -4.96 -10.09 -0.17
N ARG A 68 -5.29 -9.71 1.07
CA ARG A 68 -6.65 -9.71 1.61
C ARG A 68 -6.95 -8.33 2.14
N PHE A 69 -8.17 -7.86 1.92
CA PHE A 69 -8.68 -6.72 2.65
C PHE A 69 -9.12 -7.17 4.03
N ILE A 70 -8.80 -6.38 5.04
CA ILE A 70 -9.30 -6.60 6.39
C ILE A 70 -10.14 -5.38 6.75
N SER A 71 -11.44 -5.60 6.84
CA SER A 71 -12.37 -4.63 7.38
C SER A 71 -12.59 -4.90 8.85
N ILE A 72 -12.44 -3.86 9.68
CA ILE A 72 -12.68 -4.00 11.12
C ILE A 72 -14.06 -3.48 11.51
N ARG A 73 -14.69 -4.14 12.48
CA ARG A 73 -15.96 -3.68 13.03
C ARG A 73 -15.77 -2.32 13.71
N ALA A 74 -16.50 -1.32 13.25
CA ALA A 74 -16.62 -0.02 13.87
C ALA A 74 -17.46 -0.16 15.16
N LYS A 75 -16.90 0.26 16.30
CA LYS A 75 -17.64 0.33 17.57
C LYS A 75 -18.59 1.52 17.59
N GLU A 76 -18.17 2.60 16.95
CA GLU A 76 -18.91 3.83 16.73
C GLU A 76 -18.93 4.05 15.23
N THR A 77 -20.11 4.31 14.65
CA THR A 77 -20.27 4.55 13.22
C THR A 77 -19.49 5.80 12.81
N PRO A 78 -18.59 5.71 11.81
CA PRO A 78 -17.83 6.86 11.33
C PRO A 78 -18.74 7.95 10.76
N THR A 79 -18.33 9.20 10.93
CA THR A 79 -19.01 10.33 10.29
C THR A 79 -18.45 10.48 8.90
N VAL A 80 -19.22 10.15 7.88
CA VAL A 80 -18.79 10.37 6.49
C VAL A 80 -18.76 11.87 6.21
N ASP A 81 -17.58 12.45 6.25
CA ASP A 81 -17.31 13.87 5.97
C ASP A 81 -15.99 14.08 5.20
N GLY A 82 -15.30 12.99 4.84
CA GLY A 82 -14.03 13.04 4.13
C GLY A 82 -12.83 13.22 5.05
N VAL A 83 -13.01 13.25 6.38
CA VAL A 83 -11.95 13.44 7.38
C VAL A 83 -11.68 12.14 8.13
N GLY A 84 -10.44 11.66 8.05
CA GLY A 84 -10.04 10.39 8.65
C GLY A 84 -9.77 10.42 10.17
N ASP A 85 -10.50 11.25 10.95
CA ASP A 85 -10.23 11.45 12.38
C ASP A 85 -11.08 10.57 13.32
N ASP A 86 -12.03 9.80 12.78
CA ASP A 86 -12.79 8.79 13.53
C ASP A 86 -11.90 7.68 14.13
N ALA A 87 -12.32 7.17 15.29
CA ALA A 87 -11.56 6.20 16.06
C ALA A 87 -11.31 4.86 15.34
N VAL A 88 -12.19 4.47 14.41
CA VAL A 88 -12.02 3.23 13.64
C VAL A 88 -10.86 3.34 12.65
N TRP A 89 -10.64 4.51 12.05
CA TRP A 89 -9.57 4.72 11.07
C TRP A 89 -8.18 4.62 11.68
N GLN A 90 -8.08 4.84 12.99
CA GLN A 90 -6.84 4.67 13.76
C GLN A 90 -6.51 3.20 14.06
N GLN A 91 -7.49 2.30 13.91
CA GLN A 91 -7.35 0.86 14.19
C GLN A 91 -7.39 0.02 12.92
N ALA A 92 -8.02 0.52 11.85
CA ALA A 92 -8.23 -0.21 10.62
C ALA A 92 -6.91 -0.44 9.87
N PRO A 93 -6.68 -1.65 9.34
CA PRO A 93 -5.52 -1.93 8.51
C PRO A 93 -5.38 -1.02 7.31
N LEU A 94 -4.15 -0.61 7.08
CA LEU A 94 -3.74 0.14 5.90
C LEU A 94 -3.55 -0.79 4.71
N HIS A 95 -4.16 -0.41 3.60
CA HIS A 95 -4.02 -1.02 2.29
C HIS A 95 -3.39 -0.02 1.33
N TYR A 96 -2.24 -0.35 0.77
CA TYR A 96 -1.46 0.58 -0.05
C TYR A 96 -1.74 0.40 -1.53
N PHE A 97 -1.71 1.50 -2.26
CA PHE A 97 -1.91 1.52 -3.70
C PHE A 97 -0.58 1.31 -4.43
N LEU A 98 -0.62 0.46 -5.45
CA LEU A 98 0.49 0.17 -6.35
C LEU A 98 0.05 0.47 -7.79
N MET A 99 1.01 0.78 -8.65
CA MET A 99 0.77 0.98 -10.08
C MET A 99 0.08 -0.23 -10.68
N THR A 100 -1.00 -0.04 -11.44
CA THR A 100 -1.74 -1.16 -12.03
C THR A 100 -0.90 -1.90 -13.06
N GLU A 101 -0.13 -1.20 -13.87
CA GLU A 101 0.67 -1.77 -14.97
C GLU A 101 1.75 -2.77 -14.51
N ASN A 102 2.40 -2.52 -13.37
CA ASN A 102 3.63 -3.24 -13.00
C ASN A 102 3.76 -3.54 -11.51
N ALA A 103 2.74 -3.21 -10.70
CA ALA A 103 2.75 -3.34 -9.25
C ALA A 103 3.88 -2.56 -8.54
N ALA A 104 4.46 -1.54 -9.19
CA ALA A 104 5.45 -0.67 -8.56
C ALA A 104 4.80 0.27 -7.52
N SER A 105 5.60 0.69 -6.53
CA SER A 105 5.21 1.76 -5.60
C SER A 105 5.15 3.12 -6.29
N THR A 106 4.44 4.07 -5.69
CA THR A 106 4.36 5.46 -6.17
C THR A 106 4.94 6.42 -5.14
N ASP A 107 5.52 7.53 -5.60
CA ASP A 107 6.19 8.51 -4.73
C ASP A 107 5.23 9.32 -3.84
N LEU A 108 3.97 9.46 -4.27
CA LEU A 108 2.89 10.19 -3.58
C LEU A 108 1.75 9.23 -3.21
N GLY A 109 2.13 8.06 -2.69
CA GLY A 109 1.27 6.93 -2.38
C GLY A 109 -0.08 7.30 -1.76
N ALA A 110 -1.10 6.53 -2.11
CA ALA A 110 -2.39 6.53 -1.45
C ALA A 110 -2.51 5.33 -0.52
N ARG A 111 -3.44 5.45 0.42
CA ARG A 111 -3.77 4.40 1.37
C ARG A 111 -5.28 4.28 1.49
N ALA A 112 -5.75 3.06 1.69
CA ALA A 112 -7.13 2.78 2.02
C ALA A 112 -7.22 2.13 3.39
N ARG A 113 -8.33 2.38 4.07
CA ARG A 113 -8.79 1.67 5.26
C ARG A 113 -10.21 1.22 5.01
N VAL A 114 -10.55 0.06 5.56
CA VAL A 114 -11.89 -0.50 5.43
C VAL A 114 -12.42 -0.81 6.83
N ALA A 115 -13.66 -0.41 7.07
CA ALA A 115 -14.38 -0.71 8.30
C ALA A 115 -15.81 -1.15 7.96
N PHE A 116 -16.54 -1.68 8.94
CA PHE A 116 -17.93 -2.05 8.74
C PHE A 116 -18.74 -1.93 10.03
N ASP A 117 -20.04 -1.75 9.90
CA ASP A 117 -21.00 -2.01 10.96
C ASP A 117 -22.07 -3.03 10.48
N ASP A 118 -23.19 -3.14 11.18
CA ASP A 118 -24.24 -4.10 10.82
C ASP A 118 -24.94 -3.78 9.50
N THR A 119 -24.83 -2.54 9.02
CA THR A 119 -25.61 -1.99 7.91
C THR A 119 -24.75 -1.46 6.77
N HIS A 120 -23.51 -1.02 7.04
CA HIS A 120 -22.64 -0.36 6.07
C HIS A 120 -21.25 -0.98 6.04
N LEU A 121 -20.67 -0.97 4.83
CA LEU A 121 -19.22 -1.03 4.64
C LEU A 121 -18.71 0.41 4.48
N PHE A 122 -17.66 0.74 5.22
CA PHE A 122 -16.99 2.04 5.13
C PHE A 122 -15.64 1.90 4.47
N VAL A 123 -15.32 2.83 3.58
CA VAL A 123 -14.03 2.90 2.90
C VAL A 123 -13.50 4.31 3.04
N PHE A 124 -12.29 4.45 3.57
CA PHE A 124 -11.59 5.73 3.63
C PHE A 124 -10.30 5.61 2.84
N VAL A 125 -10.13 6.48 1.84
CA VAL A 125 -8.91 6.59 1.04
C VAL A 125 -8.30 7.96 1.26
N ASP A 126 -7.02 8.01 1.62
CA ASP A 126 -6.23 9.24 1.67
C ASP A 126 -5.05 9.17 0.70
N GLY A 127 -4.84 10.24 -0.07
CA GLY A 127 -3.78 10.30 -1.06
C GLY A 127 -3.17 11.69 -1.15
N ARG A 128 -1.84 11.75 -1.22
CA ARG A 128 -1.15 13.02 -1.41
C ARG A 128 -1.26 13.54 -2.83
N GLU A 129 -1.12 14.86 -2.90
CA GLU A 129 -0.91 15.60 -4.13
C GLU A 129 0.23 16.60 -3.94
N GLU A 130 0.95 16.88 -5.03
CA GLU A 130 1.96 17.93 -5.02
C GLU A 130 1.30 19.29 -4.78
N ASP A 131 0.18 19.52 -5.46
CA ASP A 131 -0.66 20.70 -5.39
C ASP A 131 -2.13 20.33 -5.58
N CYS A 132 -2.92 20.35 -4.51
CA CYS A 132 -4.35 20.06 -4.59
C CYS A 132 -5.13 21.07 -5.45
N LYS A 133 -4.56 22.24 -5.78
CA LYS A 133 -5.19 23.20 -6.71
C LYS A 133 -5.18 22.72 -8.16
N LYS A 134 -4.38 21.70 -8.48
CA LYS A 134 -4.31 21.11 -9.81
C LYS A 134 -5.26 19.94 -10.00
N LEU A 135 -5.96 19.48 -8.95
CA LEU A 135 -6.94 18.39 -9.06
C LEU A 135 -7.96 18.73 -10.14
N LEU A 136 -8.22 17.77 -11.03
CA LEU A 136 -9.32 17.83 -11.97
C LEU A 136 -10.59 17.40 -11.23
N ALA A 137 -11.32 18.39 -10.74
CA ALA A 137 -12.44 18.24 -9.81
C ALA A 137 -13.74 18.86 -10.35
N ASP A 138 -13.89 18.91 -11.68
CA ASP A 138 -15.04 19.56 -12.33
C ASP A 138 -16.35 18.74 -12.20
N SER A 139 -16.23 17.42 -11.99
CA SER A 139 -17.39 16.54 -11.80
C SER A 139 -17.95 16.66 -10.38
N THR A 140 -19.18 17.18 -10.29
CA THR A 140 -19.91 17.41 -9.03
C THR A 140 -21.30 16.74 -9.02
N GLU A 141 -21.72 16.20 -10.17
CA GLU A 141 -23.03 15.59 -10.34
C GLU A 141 -23.01 14.09 -10.01
N ARG A 142 -24.16 13.57 -9.59
CA ARG A 142 -24.37 12.14 -9.39
C ARG A 142 -24.75 11.45 -10.70
N ASP A 143 -24.27 10.23 -10.90
CA ASP A 143 -24.51 9.33 -12.03
C ASP A 143 -24.01 9.87 -13.39
N SER A 144 -23.09 10.84 -13.37
CA SER A 144 -22.42 11.32 -14.59
C SER A 144 -21.13 10.55 -14.87
N GLY A 145 -20.95 10.12 -16.12
CA GLY A 145 -19.69 9.54 -16.60
C GLY A 145 -18.52 10.54 -16.59
N ASP A 146 -18.80 11.84 -16.50
CA ASP A 146 -17.78 12.89 -16.44
C ASP A 146 -16.88 12.77 -15.20
N VAL A 147 -17.30 12.01 -14.18
CA VAL A 147 -16.43 11.70 -13.04
C VAL A 147 -15.11 11.07 -13.49
N PHE A 148 -15.14 10.27 -14.55
CA PHE A 148 -13.96 9.59 -15.09
C PHE A 148 -13.06 10.50 -15.92
N ASP A 149 -13.40 11.78 -16.09
CA ASP A 149 -12.52 12.78 -16.70
C ASP A 149 -11.57 13.43 -15.68
N GLY A 150 -11.85 13.28 -14.38
CA GLY A 150 -11.10 13.90 -13.29
C GLY A 150 -10.18 12.97 -12.48
N ASP A 151 -9.70 13.48 -11.34
CA ASP A 151 -9.05 12.69 -10.30
C ASP A 151 -10.11 11.91 -9.50
N THR A 152 -9.95 10.58 -9.37
CA THR A 152 -10.99 9.70 -8.82
C THR A 152 -10.45 8.64 -7.87
N VAL A 153 -11.33 8.18 -6.98
CA VAL A 153 -11.21 6.92 -6.23
C VAL A 153 -12.38 6.02 -6.62
N GLU A 154 -12.09 4.76 -6.88
CA GLU A 154 -13.06 3.77 -7.31
C GLU A 154 -13.01 2.54 -6.39
N VAL A 155 -14.17 2.14 -5.87
CA VAL A 155 -14.37 0.98 -5.03
C VAL A 155 -15.09 -0.09 -5.85
N PHE A 156 -14.45 -1.23 -6.02
CA PHE A 156 -15.03 -2.41 -6.64
C PHE A 156 -15.41 -3.43 -5.57
N LEU A 157 -16.65 -3.88 -5.56
CA LEU A 157 -17.17 -4.82 -4.57
C LEU A 157 -17.91 -5.97 -5.24
N GLN A 158 -17.55 -7.19 -4.85
CA GLN A 158 -18.24 -8.41 -5.26
C GLN A 158 -18.74 -9.12 -3.99
N PRO A 159 -20.04 -9.12 -3.72
CA PRO A 159 -20.61 -9.91 -2.63
C PRO A 159 -20.54 -11.42 -2.94
N PRO A 160 -20.75 -12.29 -1.94
CA PRO A 160 -20.88 -13.72 -2.14
C PRO A 160 -22.03 -14.08 -3.10
N GLY A 161 -21.99 -15.29 -3.65
CA GLY A 161 -23.16 -15.87 -4.32
C GLY A 161 -23.26 -15.64 -5.84
N GLY A 162 -22.22 -15.08 -6.49
CA GLY A 162 -22.17 -15.02 -7.96
C GLY A 162 -21.02 -14.17 -8.49
N GLU A 163 -21.07 -13.88 -9.79
CA GLU A 163 -20.05 -13.08 -10.49
C GLU A 163 -20.41 -11.59 -10.60
N THR A 164 -21.59 -11.22 -10.10
CA THR A 164 -22.06 -9.82 -10.08
C THR A 164 -21.15 -8.99 -9.19
N TYR A 165 -20.70 -7.84 -9.68
CA TYR A 165 -19.93 -6.89 -8.90
C TYR A 165 -20.44 -5.47 -9.12
N TYR A 166 -20.01 -4.58 -8.24
CA TYR A 166 -20.44 -3.19 -8.19
C TYR A 166 -19.22 -2.29 -8.26
N GLN A 167 -19.39 -1.13 -8.87
CA GLN A 167 -18.42 -0.05 -8.89
C GLN A 167 -19.06 1.17 -8.23
N LEU A 168 -18.32 1.81 -7.35
CA LEU A 168 -18.67 3.10 -6.76
C LEU A 168 -17.47 4.02 -6.93
N THR A 169 -17.67 5.14 -7.59
CA THR A 169 -16.62 6.09 -7.94
C THR A 169 -16.93 7.43 -7.29
N LEU A 170 -15.92 8.03 -6.67
CA LEU A 170 -15.96 9.40 -6.18
C LEU A 170 -14.88 10.22 -6.87
N GLY A 171 -15.28 11.27 -7.56
CA GLY A 171 -14.37 12.28 -8.10
C GLY A 171 -13.95 13.27 -7.03
N ALA A 172 -12.78 13.89 -7.18
CA ALA A 172 -12.29 14.92 -6.27
C ALA A 172 -13.21 16.16 -6.17
N GLY A 173 -14.14 16.35 -7.12
CA GLY A 173 -15.18 17.38 -7.08
C GLY A 173 -16.43 17.00 -6.26
N GLY A 174 -16.51 15.76 -5.76
CA GLY A 174 -17.68 15.24 -5.05
C GLY A 174 -18.72 14.56 -5.95
N GLY A 175 -18.50 14.52 -7.28
CA GLY A 175 -19.32 13.74 -8.20
C GLY A 175 -19.24 12.25 -7.90
N VAL A 176 -20.39 11.58 -7.88
CA VAL A 176 -20.50 10.14 -7.58
C VAL A 176 -21.01 9.42 -8.82
N PHE A 177 -20.41 8.30 -9.14
CA PHE A 177 -20.94 7.36 -10.13
C PHE A 177 -21.06 5.99 -9.49
N ASP A 178 -22.17 5.30 -9.73
CA ASP A 178 -22.34 3.92 -9.33
C ASP A 178 -22.86 3.07 -10.49
N ALA A 179 -22.44 1.81 -10.49
CA ALA A 179 -22.81 0.86 -11.54
C ALA A 179 -22.81 -0.56 -11.01
N ARG A 180 -23.78 -1.33 -11.47
CA ARG A 180 -23.85 -2.77 -11.25
C ARG A 180 -23.41 -3.51 -12.51
N TYR A 181 -22.61 -4.56 -12.34
CA TYR A 181 -22.13 -5.42 -13.42
C TYR A 181 -22.68 -6.83 -13.23
N PRO A 182 -23.73 -7.22 -13.97
CA PRO A 182 -24.35 -8.54 -13.83
C PRO A 182 -23.43 -9.70 -14.25
N GLU A 183 -23.75 -10.87 -13.73
CA GLU A 183 -23.07 -12.12 -14.11
C GLU A 183 -23.19 -12.43 -15.61
N GLY A 184 -22.11 -12.96 -16.19
CA GLY A 184 -22.10 -13.46 -17.57
C GLY A 184 -22.00 -12.38 -18.67
N ASN A 185 -22.02 -11.09 -18.33
CA ASN A 185 -21.97 -10.01 -19.30
C ASN A 185 -21.04 -8.87 -18.85
N SER A 186 -19.72 -9.14 -18.83
CA SER A 186 -18.71 -8.17 -18.35
C SER A 186 -18.56 -6.89 -19.19
N GLY A 187 -19.33 -6.75 -20.28
CA GLY A 187 -19.32 -5.58 -21.15
C GLY A 187 -20.54 -4.66 -21.02
N GLU A 188 -21.59 -5.05 -20.28
CA GLU A 188 -22.79 -4.24 -20.08
C GLU A 188 -22.98 -3.92 -18.59
N SER A 189 -22.82 -2.65 -18.23
CA SER A 189 -23.12 -2.13 -16.89
C SER A 189 -24.58 -1.68 -16.80
N ASP A 190 -25.24 -2.05 -15.70
CA ASP A 190 -26.51 -1.47 -15.29
C ASP A 190 -26.22 -0.15 -14.54
N LEU A 191 -26.28 0.95 -15.30
CA LEU A 191 -26.09 2.33 -14.82
C LEU A 191 -27.35 2.89 -14.13
N ALA A 192 -28.47 2.14 -14.12
CA ALA A 192 -29.69 2.56 -13.44
C ALA A 192 -29.78 2.02 -12.01
N TRP A 193 -28.86 1.13 -11.62
CA TRP A 193 -28.70 0.71 -10.24
C TRP A 193 -28.20 1.89 -9.40
N ASP A 194 -28.78 2.11 -8.23
CA ASP A 194 -28.41 3.18 -7.31
C ASP A 194 -27.91 2.54 -5.99
N SER A 195 -26.66 2.84 -5.63
CA SER A 195 -26.02 2.29 -4.44
C SER A 195 -26.59 2.80 -3.12
N GLN A 196 -27.30 3.93 -3.13
CA GLN A 196 -27.65 4.73 -1.95
C GLN A 196 -26.44 5.08 -1.07
N ALA A 197 -25.22 5.00 -1.60
CA ALA A 197 -24.02 5.28 -0.83
C ALA A 197 -23.94 6.77 -0.51
N LYS A 198 -23.47 7.07 0.70
CA LYS A 198 -23.00 8.41 1.04
C LYS A 198 -21.50 8.44 0.75
N ALA A 199 -21.04 9.49 0.07
CA ALA A 199 -19.63 9.70 -0.18
C ALA A 199 -19.27 11.18 0.00
N GLU A 200 -18.14 11.46 0.63
CA GLU A 200 -17.65 12.81 0.90
C GLU A 200 -16.16 12.93 0.60
N VAL A 201 -15.74 14.14 0.22
CA VAL A 201 -14.37 14.45 -0.13
C VAL A 201 -13.76 15.39 0.90
N GLY A 202 -12.56 15.05 1.39
CA GLY A 202 -11.72 15.97 2.14
C GLY A 202 -10.61 16.53 1.24
N ILE A 203 -10.39 17.84 1.26
CA ILE A 203 -9.26 18.46 0.55
C ILE A 203 -8.46 19.34 1.51
N THR A 204 -7.16 19.13 1.51
CA THR A 204 -6.18 20.00 2.17
C THR A 204 -5.24 20.60 1.12
N ASP A 205 -4.24 21.38 1.54
CA ASP A 205 -3.24 21.90 0.60
C ASP A 205 -2.36 20.81 -0.04
N LYS A 206 -2.28 19.61 0.57
CA LYS A 206 -1.29 18.57 0.23
C LYS A 206 -1.84 17.15 0.09
N ALA A 207 -3.12 16.96 0.33
CA ALA A 207 -3.79 15.68 0.22
C ALA A 207 -5.27 15.87 -0.05
N TRP A 208 -5.85 14.90 -0.73
CA TRP A 208 -7.29 14.73 -0.77
C TRP A 208 -7.66 13.32 -0.32
N SER A 209 -8.88 13.19 0.17
CA SER A 209 -9.44 11.96 0.69
C SER A 209 -10.83 11.71 0.12
N ALA A 210 -11.17 10.44 -0.01
CA ALA A 210 -12.48 9.95 -0.38
C ALA A 210 -12.99 9.05 0.74
N GLU A 211 -14.18 9.34 1.26
CA GLU A 211 -14.82 8.53 2.29
C GLU A 211 -16.19 8.07 1.81
N PHE A 212 -16.46 6.77 1.96
CA PHE A 212 -17.70 6.13 1.53
C PHE A 212 -18.37 5.44 2.72
N ALA A 213 -19.69 5.56 2.82
CA ALA A 213 -20.55 4.60 3.51
C ALA A 213 -21.45 3.91 2.49
N ILE A 214 -21.25 2.61 2.34
CA ILE A 214 -21.90 1.78 1.33
C ILE A 214 -22.91 0.87 2.02
N PRO A 215 -24.23 1.05 1.82
CA PRO A 215 -25.25 0.18 2.40
C PRO A 215 -25.09 -1.26 1.92
N LEU A 216 -24.92 -2.21 2.86
CA LEU A 216 -24.75 -3.63 2.52
C LEU A 216 -26.01 -4.23 1.85
N GLU A 217 -27.19 -3.69 2.16
CA GLU A 217 -28.45 -4.10 1.53
C GLU A 217 -28.50 -3.76 0.03
N ALA A 218 -27.92 -2.63 -0.39
CA ALA A 218 -27.91 -2.20 -1.79
C ALA A 218 -27.12 -3.16 -2.70
N LEU A 219 -26.18 -3.92 -2.12
CA LEU A 219 -25.38 -4.93 -2.81
C LEU A 219 -26.14 -6.26 -2.98
N GLY A 220 -27.44 -6.29 -2.67
CA GLY A 220 -28.33 -7.44 -2.83
C GLY A 220 -28.20 -8.49 -1.73
N ALA A 221 -27.44 -8.20 -0.68
CA ALA A 221 -26.99 -9.19 0.29
C ALA A 221 -27.31 -8.88 1.75
N GLY A 222 -27.23 -7.61 2.18
CA GLY A 222 -26.92 -7.38 3.60
C GLY A 222 -25.57 -8.06 3.93
N ARG A 223 -25.27 -8.33 5.21
CA ARG A 223 -24.05 -9.07 5.56
C ARG A 223 -24.24 -10.58 5.33
N GLN A 224 -24.13 -11.04 4.08
CA GLN A 224 -24.15 -12.47 3.75
C GLN A 224 -22.87 -13.16 4.21
N ASP A 225 -23.04 -14.38 4.75
CA ASP A 225 -21.94 -15.31 4.97
C ASP A 225 -21.34 -15.74 3.62
N GLY A 226 -20.01 -15.70 3.51
CA GLY A 226 -19.29 -16.10 2.31
C GLY A 226 -18.12 -15.18 1.99
N THR A 227 -17.47 -15.45 0.87
CA THR A 227 -16.29 -14.68 0.45
C THR A 227 -16.71 -13.44 -0.31
N TRP A 228 -16.64 -12.30 0.37
CA TRP A 228 -16.63 -11.00 -0.27
C TRP A 228 -15.29 -10.78 -0.98
N ARG A 229 -15.31 -10.02 -2.08
CA ARG A 229 -14.09 -9.59 -2.76
C ARG A 229 -14.14 -8.10 -3.05
N MET A 230 -12.97 -7.48 -3.06
CA MET A 230 -12.84 -6.05 -3.23
C MET A 230 -11.60 -5.68 -4.03
N ASN A 231 -11.65 -4.53 -4.69
CA ASN A 231 -10.46 -3.75 -5.01
C ASN A 231 -10.75 -2.27 -4.80
N ILE A 232 -9.72 -1.50 -4.52
CA ILE A 232 -9.82 -0.04 -4.43
C ILE A 232 -8.77 0.53 -5.36
N CYS A 233 -9.21 1.41 -6.24
CA CYS A 233 -8.42 1.99 -7.31
C CYS A 233 -8.43 3.51 -7.20
N ARG A 234 -7.36 4.16 -7.69
CA ARG A 234 -7.23 5.61 -7.72
C ARG A 234 -6.59 6.04 -9.02
N THR A 235 -7.24 6.98 -9.70
CA THR A 235 -6.73 7.66 -10.90
C THR A 235 -6.27 9.06 -10.51
N ARG A 236 -5.03 9.40 -10.85
CA ARG A 236 -4.53 10.78 -10.76
C ARG A 236 -4.32 11.35 -12.15
N ARG A 237 -4.77 12.58 -12.37
CA ARG A 237 -4.67 13.29 -13.65
C ARG A 237 -4.20 14.72 -13.51
N GLY A 238 -4.74 15.46 -12.54
CA GLY A 238 -4.45 16.89 -12.42
C GLY A 238 -2.98 17.21 -12.14
N ASN A 239 -2.33 16.39 -11.31
CA ASN A 239 -0.95 16.58 -10.91
C ASN A 239 0.09 15.84 -11.77
N VAL A 240 -0.33 14.96 -12.68
CA VAL A 240 0.58 14.03 -13.37
C VAL A 240 0.25 13.93 -14.87
N HIS A 241 1.29 13.79 -15.69
CA HIS A 241 1.13 13.46 -17.10
C HIS A 241 2.23 12.49 -17.55
N PRO A 242 1.91 11.31 -18.10
CA PRO A 242 0.55 10.79 -18.34
C PRO A 242 -0.20 10.48 -17.03
N ASP A 243 -1.50 10.22 -17.15
CA ASP A 243 -2.34 9.78 -16.04
C ASP A 243 -1.73 8.61 -15.27
N GLN A 244 -1.93 8.60 -13.96
CA GLN A 244 -1.43 7.56 -13.09
C GLN A 244 -2.58 6.69 -12.56
N TYR A 245 -2.50 5.40 -12.85
CA TYR A 245 -3.47 4.39 -12.42
C TYR A 245 -2.88 3.52 -11.33
N THR A 246 -3.51 3.55 -10.17
CA THR A 246 -3.09 2.73 -9.03
C THR A 246 -4.24 1.92 -8.47
N ALA A 247 -3.92 0.79 -7.84
CA ALA A 247 -4.88 -0.05 -7.15
C ALA A 247 -4.23 -0.73 -5.94
N VAL A 248 -5.01 -1.05 -4.92
CA VAL A 248 -4.54 -1.91 -3.81
C VAL A 248 -4.16 -3.29 -4.32
N CYS A 249 -4.96 -3.84 -5.25
CA CYS A 249 -4.63 -5.07 -5.98
C CYS A 249 -4.31 -4.71 -7.44
N PRO A 250 -3.03 -4.61 -7.83
CA PRO A 250 -2.64 -4.30 -9.21
C PRO A 250 -3.32 -5.21 -10.23
N THR A 251 -3.89 -4.57 -11.26
CA THR A 251 -4.72 -5.25 -12.25
C THR A 251 -3.97 -5.67 -13.51
N PHE A 252 -2.79 -5.10 -13.76
CA PHE A 252 -1.97 -5.26 -14.98
C PHE A 252 -2.73 -4.85 -16.24
N GLY A 253 -3.56 -3.81 -16.10
CA GLY A 253 -4.45 -3.28 -17.14
C GLY A 253 -5.44 -2.27 -16.57
N GLY A 254 -6.65 -2.21 -17.13
CA GLY A 254 -7.76 -1.41 -16.59
C GLY A 254 -8.25 -1.93 -15.23
N TYR A 255 -9.22 -1.24 -14.60
CA TYR A 255 -9.70 -1.60 -13.27
C TYR A 255 -10.70 -2.75 -13.23
N HIS A 256 -11.45 -2.99 -14.31
CA HIS A 256 -12.46 -4.04 -14.42
C HIS A 256 -11.86 -5.46 -14.61
N VAL A 257 -10.90 -5.84 -13.75
CA VAL A 257 -10.26 -7.15 -13.76
C VAL A 257 -10.65 -7.91 -12.49
N ARG A 258 -11.86 -8.45 -12.49
CA ARG A 258 -12.50 -9.12 -11.34
C ARG A 258 -11.66 -10.23 -10.69
N SER A 259 -10.85 -10.95 -11.48
CA SER A 259 -9.92 -11.97 -10.95
C SER A 259 -8.84 -11.42 -10.02
N ARG A 260 -8.68 -10.08 -9.99
CA ARG A 260 -7.74 -9.35 -9.14
C ARG A 260 -8.40 -8.81 -7.87
N PHE A 261 -9.70 -9.00 -7.69
CA PHE A 261 -10.38 -8.60 -6.46
C PHE A 261 -9.96 -9.54 -5.32
N ALA A 262 -9.32 -8.97 -4.31
CA ALA A 262 -8.85 -9.67 -3.13
C ALA A 262 -10.02 -10.04 -2.22
N PRO A 263 -9.96 -11.19 -1.51
CA PRO A 263 -10.92 -11.50 -0.46
C PRO A 263 -11.00 -10.37 0.58
N LEU A 264 -12.21 -10.06 1.04
CA LEU A 264 -12.49 -9.09 2.10
C LEU A 264 -12.92 -9.84 3.37
N ASP A 265 -12.13 -9.71 4.42
CA ASP A 265 -12.40 -10.28 5.74
C ASP A 265 -13.09 -9.27 6.66
N PHE A 266 -14.16 -9.70 7.31
CA PHE A 266 -14.87 -8.93 8.33
C PHE A 266 -14.38 -9.37 9.71
N ALA A 267 -13.48 -8.58 10.29
CA ALA A 267 -12.83 -8.88 11.56
C ALA A 267 -13.40 -8.02 12.69
N GLU A 268 -13.46 -8.57 13.91
CA GLU A 268 -13.66 -7.75 15.10
C GLU A 268 -12.39 -6.93 15.37
N ALA A 269 -12.51 -5.67 15.80
CA ALA A 269 -11.34 -4.78 15.95
C ALA A 269 -10.22 -5.36 16.85
N SER A 270 -10.54 -6.22 17.82
CA SER A 270 -9.55 -6.89 18.69
C SER A 270 -8.87 -8.12 18.08
N SER A 271 -9.38 -8.63 16.96
CA SER A 271 -8.91 -9.87 16.32
C SER A 271 -7.86 -9.63 15.23
N VAL A 272 -7.66 -8.38 14.82
CA VAL A 272 -6.59 -8.01 13.90
C VAL A 272 -5.34 -7.74 14.74
N PRO A 273 -4.24 -8.50 14.56
CA PRO A 273 -2.96 -8.17 15.19
C PRO A 273 -2.55 -6.75 14.78
N ALA A 274 -2.57 -5.84 15.74
CA ALA A 274 -2.20 -4.46 15.49
C ALA A 274 -0.67 -4.35 15.44
N PHE A 275 -0.11 -4.34 14.23
CA PHE A 275 1.01 -3.45 13.99
C PHE A 275 0.43 -2.04 14.13
N ALA A 276 0.66 -1.35 15.25
CA ALA A 276 0.29 0.06 15.36
C ALA A 276 1.03 0.82 14.25
N TYR A 277 0.27 1.15 13.19
CA TYR A 277 0.66 1.71 11.90
C TYR A 277 1.66 2.88 12.05
N GLY A 278 2.64 3.05 11.17
CA GLY A 278 2.49 3.23 9.73
C GLY A 278 2.58 4.71 9.35
N THR A 279 2.40 5.63 10.29
CA THR A 279 2.57 7.09 10.12
C THR A 279 3.02 7.74 11.43
N MET A 280 3.62 8.93 11.36
CA MET A 280 3.82 9.74 12.58
C MET A 280 2.53 10.40 13.08
N ASP A 281 1.43 10.25 12.34
CA ASP A 281 0.11 10.73 12.77
C ASP A 281 -0.41 9.99 14.02
N ASP A 282 -0.01 8.73 14.17
CA ASP A 282 -0.51 7.78 15.16
C ASP A 282 0.29 7.79 16.49
N VAL A 283 1.40 8.53 16.55
CA VAL A 283 2.26 8.63 17.76
C VAL A 283 1.56 9.44 18.86
N ARG A 284 1.13 8.76 19.94
CA ARG A 284 0.56 9.37 21.16
C ARG A 284 1.50 9.23 22.35
N GLY A 285 1.48 10.23 23.23
CA GLY A 285 2.34 10.30 24.43
C GLY A 285 2.20 9.08 25.37
N GLU A 286 3.35 8.59 25.82
CA GLU A 286 3.66 7.68 26.94
C GLU A 286 2.87 6.37 27.17
N LYS A 287 1.84 6.01 26.38
CA LYS A 287 1.11 4.74 26.58
C LYS A 287 0.73 3.97 25.31
N THR A 288 1.61 3.96 24.31
CA THR A 288 1.46 3.13 23.10
C THR A 288 2.76 2.39 22.76
N HIS A 289 2.68 1.29 22.00
CA HIS A 289 3.83 0.49 21.51
C HIS A 289 4.85 1.31 20.68
N GLN A 290 4.53 2.56 20.40
CA GLN A 290 5.39 3.57 19.79
C GLN A 290 6.01 4.43 20.91
N THR A 291 7.27 4.18 21.25
CA THR A 291 8.04 5.09 22.11
C THR A 291 9.16 5.70 21.28
N LEU A 292 8.94 6.92 20.81
CA LEU A 292 9.98 7.64 20.07
C LEU A 292 11.08 8.08 21.05
N ASN A 293 12.14 7.29 21.14
CA ASN A 293 13.33 7.60 21.93
C ASN A 293 14.45 7.98 20.98
N ALA A 294 14.92 9.23 21.09
CA ALA A 294 16.02 9.74 20.30
C ALA A 294 17.16 10.25 21.16
N SER A 295 18.38 10.02 20.70
CA SER A 295 19.60 10.64 21.24
C SER A 295 19.82 12.07 20.72
N GLY A 296 18.92 12.58 19.87
CA GLY A 296 18.86 13.97 19.40
C GLY A 296 17.52 14.62 19.72
N ASN A 297 17.26 15.82 19.17
CA ASN A 297 15.96 16.47 19.30
C ASN A 297 14.99 15.90 18.26
N VAL A 298 13.79 15.49 18.71
CA VAL A 298 12.72 15.08 17.81
C VAL A 298 11.45 15.86 18.13
N GLU A 299 10.87 16.44 17.09
CA GLU A 299 9.63 17.20 17.15
C GLU A 299 8.62 16.59 16.19
N ILE A 300 7.36 16.57 16.59
CA ILE A 300 6.27 16.22 15.67
C ILE A 300 5.83 17.50 14.96
N VAL A 301 6.05 17.56 13.65
CA VAL A 301 5.82 18.72 12.80
C VAL A 301 4.67 18.47 11.83
N LYS A 302 4.07 19.55 11.32
CA LYS A 302 2.99 19.49 10.32
C LYS A 302 3.44 19.93 8.92
N ASP A 303 4.62 20.51 8.82
CA ASP A 303 5.26 20.85 7.56
C ASP A 303 6.21 19.71 7.16
N ARG A 304 6.41 19.57 5.83
CA ARG A 304 7.24 18.51 5.25
C ARG A 304 6.86 17.13 5.83
N VAL A 305 5.62 16.74 5.53
CA VAL A 305 5.02 15.43 5.84
C VAL A 305 5.03 14.56 4.59
N TYR A 306 5.28 13.25 4.72
CA TYR A 306 5.25 12.29 3.61
C TYR A 306 3.84 11.82 3.27
N ALA A 307 2.94 11.64 4.24
CA ALA A 307 1.51 11.41 4.02
C ALA A 307 0.73 11.45 5.33
N GLY A 308 -0.39 12.18 5.31
CA GLY A 308 -1.18 12.54 6.48
C GLY A 308 -0.87 13.97 6.96
N ASN A 309 -0.91 14.21 8.28
CA ASN A 309 -0.86 15.55 8.87
C ASN A 309 0.41 15.83 9.69
N LYS A 310 1.19 14.81 10.02
CA LYS A 310 2.34 14.88 10.93
C LYS A 310 3.52 14.06 10.45
N ALA A 311 4.72 14.58 10.67
CA ALA A 311 5.99 13.84 10.53
C ALA A 311 6.84 14.06 11.78
N ALA A 312 7.78 13.17 12.05
CA ALA A 312 8.82 13.38 13.05
C ALA A 312 10.00 14.08 12.38
N HIS A 313 10.28 15.30 12.82
CA HIS A 313 11.46 16.05 12.47
C HIS A 313 12.56 15.76 13.49
N ILE A 314 13.71 15.27 13.01
CA ILE A 314 14.86 14.89 13.83
C ILE A 314 16.03 15.79 13.46
N THR A 315 16.50 16.56 14.43
CA THR A 315 17.72 17.38 14.29
C THR A 315 18.90 16.64 14.90
N VAL A 316 19.94 16.39 14.10
CA VAL A 316 21.17 15.70 14.53
C VAL A 316 22.32 16.71 14.56
N PRO A 317 22.88 17.03 15.74
CA PRO A 317 24.03 17.91 15.85
C PRO A 317 25.31 17.31 15.27
N GLU A 318 26.30 18.16 15.00
CA GLU A 318 27.65 17.73 14.60
C GLU A 318 28.28 16.81 15.67
N GLY A 319 28.97 15.76 15.21
CA GLY A 319 29.60 14.77 16.09
C GLY A 319 28.62 13.89 16.88
N SER A 320 27.31 13.99 16.63
CA SER A 320 26.27 13.24 17.34
C SER A 320 25.62 12.16 16.46
N LEU A 321 24.84 11.29 17.10
CA LEU A 321 24.03 10.26 16.45
C LEU A 321 22.56 10.54 16.79
N GLY A 322 21.70 10.68 15.79
CA GLY A 322 20.26 10.61 15.97
C GLY A 322 19.78 9.16 15.90
N SER A 323 18.72 8.82 16.63
CA SER A 323 18.03 7.55 16.40
C SER A 323 16.55 7.66 16.71
N VAL A 324 15.73 6.83 16.08
CA VAL A 324 14.33 6.60 16.48
C VAL A 324 14.15 5.11 16.69
N THR A 325 13.49 4.71 17.78
CA THR A 325 13.21 3.30 18.07
C THR A 325 11.71 3.05 18.09
N LEU A 326 11.28 1.98 17.42
CA LEU A 326 9.89 1.53 17.33
C LEU A 326 9.82 0.06 17.76
N ARG A 327 8.66 -0.35 18.28
CA ARG A 327 8.38 -1.76 18.61
C ARG A 327 7.10 -2.22 17.96
N ALA A 328 7.06 -3.50 17.60
CA ALA A 328 5.91 -4.14 17.01
C ALA A 328 5.82 -5.62 17.41
N ASP A 329 4.61 -6.13 17.55
CA ASP A 329 4.34 -7.56 17.80
C ASP A 329 4.45 -8.32 16.47
N VAL A 330 5.09 -9.49 16.47
CA VAL A 330 5.35 -10.31 15.27
C VAL A 330 5.18 -11.79 15.59
N THR A 331 5.08 -12.61 14.55
CA THR A 331 5.15 -14.06 14.67
C THR A 331 6.59 -14.53 14.49
N GLY A 332 7.03 -15.53 15.25
CA GLY A 332 8.29 -16.23 15.03
C GLY A 332 8.31 -16.96 13.69
N GLU A 333 9.52 -17.25 13.18
CA GLU A 333 9.72 -18.01 11.94
C GLU A 333 8.99 -17.44 10.71
N THR A 334 8.79 -16.12 10.68
CA THR A 334 8.00 -15.42 9.66
C THR A 334 8.88 -14.37 8.96
N GLY A 335 8.73 -14.26 7.65
CA GLY A 335 9.39 -13.22 6.85
C GLY A 335 8.69 -11.89 7.03
N TYR A 336 9.47 -10.81 7.09
CA TYR A 336 8.98 -9.45 7.24
C TYR A 336 9.77 -8.46 6.39
N ARG A 337 9.10 -7.37 6.01
CA ARG A 337 9.71 -6.19 5.43
C ARG A 337 9.27 -4.96 6.20
N ALA A 338 10.21 -4.28 6.84
CA ALA A 338 9.97 -2.93 7.31
C ALA A 338 10.12 -1.94 6.14
N LEU A 339 9.18 -1.03 5.94
CA LEU A 339 9.28 0.05 4.96
C LEU A 339 9.39 1.37 5.70
N ILE A 340 10.52 2.05 5.55
CA ILE A 340 10.83 3.29 6.27
C ILE A 340 10.78 4.43 5.29
N THR A 341 9.82 5.33 5.46
CA THR A 341 9.67 6.52 4.65
C THR A 341 10.30 7.71 5.34
N HIS A 342 11.31 8.29 4.67
CA HIS A 342 12.13 9.33 5.27
C HIS A 342 12.62 10.35 4.23
N TYR A 343 12.96 11.54 4.72
CA TYR A 343 13.59 12.64 4.01
C TYR A 343 14.85 13.03 4.78
N ASN A 344 15.91 13.42 4.08
CA ASN A 344 17.16 13.85 4.71
C ASN A 344 17.64 15.16 4.07
N HIS A 345 17.95 16.16 4.91
CA HIS A 345 18.69 17.37 4.57
C HIS A 345 19.98 17.41 5.38
N VAL A 346 21.08 17.02 4.75
CA VAL A 346 22.39 16.85 5.42
C VAL A 346 23.28 18.04 5.13
N THR A 347 23.86 18.65 6.17
CA THR A 347 24.81 19.75 6.02
C THR A 347 26.23 19.24 5.83
N GLY A 348 26.98 19.79 4.86
CA GLY A 348 28.42 19.55 4.73
C GLY A 348 28.84 18.28 3.96
N HIS A 349 27.92 17.64 3.25
CA HIS A 349 28.21 16.52 2.35
C HIS A 349 27.82 16.84 0.91
N GLY A 350 28.77 16.73 -0.02
CA GLY A 350 28.53 16.85 -1.45
C GLY A 350 28.03 15.53 -2.09
N PRO A 351 27.57 15.57 -3.35
CA PRO A 351 27.16 14.37 -4.08
C PRO A 351 28.29 13.32 -4.12
N GLY A 352 27.95 12.04 -3.86
CA GLY A 352 28.90 10.91 -3.94
C GLY A 352 29.37 10.31 -2.61
N ALA A 353 28.75 10.65 -1.47
CA ALA A 353 29.03 10.00 -0.19
C ALA A 353 28.68 8.49 -0.21
N THR A 354 29.59 7.65 0.31
CA THR A 354 29.44 6.18 0.35
C THR A 354 28.78 5.67 1.64
N ASP A 355 28.43 6.58 2.54
CA ASP A 355 27.83 6.25 3.83
C ASP A 355 26.37 5.82 3.66
N LYS A 356 26.07 4.61 4.16
CA LYS A 356 24.70 4.12 4.26
C LYS A 356 24.00 4.83 5.42
N ALA A 357 23.07 5.74 5.16
CA ALA A 357 22.28 6.44 6.17
C ALA A 357 20.92 6.91 5.59
N PRO A 358 19.79 6.74 6.33
CA PRO A 358 19.69 6.11 7.64
C PRO A 358 20.05 4.62 7.63
N ARG A 359 20.52 4.13 8.78
CA ARG A 359 20.75 2.69 9.01
C ARG A 359 19.65 2.15 9.89
N THR A 360 19.27 0.91 9.68
CA THR A 360 18.24 0.26 10.48
C THR A 360 18.80 -0.96 11.18
N ARG A 361 18.26 -1.23 12.37
CA ARG A 361 18.55 -2.44 13.14
C ARG A 361 17.26 -3.01 13.66
N VAL A 362 17.09 -4.32 13.51
CA VAL A 362 16.00 -5.08 14.12
C VAL A 362 16.56 -6.03 15.17
N ILE A 363 16.05 -5.91 16.39
CA ILE A 363 16.26 -6.84 17.49
C ILE A 363 15.00 -7.67 17.65
N PHE A 364 15.15 -8.99 17.78
CA PHE A 364 14.07 -9.94 17.98
C PHE A 364 13.88 -10.18 19.48
N GLU A 365 12.66 -10.03 19.97
CA GLU A 365 12.34 -10.07 21.39
C GLU A 365 11.28 -11.13 21.70
N ASP A 366 11.41 -11.77 22.86
CA ASP A 366 10.38 -12.63 23.43
C ASP A 366 9.24 -11.81 24.08
N GLU A 367 8.24 -12.51 24.61
CA GLU A 367 7.11 -11.90 25.34
C GLU A 367 7.56 -11.08 26.56
N SER A 368 8.72 -11.40 27.16
CA SER A 368 9.30 -10.65 28.28
C SER A 368 10.05 -9.38 27.84
N GLY A 369 10.35 -9.25 26.55
CA GLY A 369 11.08 -8.13 25.96
C GLY A 369 12.59 -8.34 25.92
N LYS A 370 13.04 -9.57 26.18
CA LYS A 370 14.45 -9.95 26.11
C LYS A 370 14.80 -10.40 24.69
N SER A 371 16.01 -10.05 24.27
CA SER A 371 16.55 -10.45 22.97
C SER A 371 16.64 -11.97 22.84
N VAL A 372 16.02 -12.54 21.80
CA VAL A 372 16.09 -14.00 21.51
C VAL A 372 17.36 -14.38 20.74
N THR A 373 18.06 -13.40 20.16
CA THR A 373 19.37 -13.60 19.52
C THR A 373 20.49 -12.89 20.28
N PRO A 374 21.76 -13.35 20.15
CA PRO A 374 22.91 -12.54 20.54
C PRO A 374 23.03 -11.30 19.63
N THR A 375 23.83 -10.31 20.03
CA THR A 375 23.99 -9.04 19.30
C THR A 375 24.49 -9.21 17.86
N THR A 376 25.22 -10.28 17.56
CA THR A 376 25.68 -10.64 16.21
C THR A 376 24.57 -11.20 15.30
N GLY A 377 23.43 -11.57 15.90
CA GLY A 377 22.22 -12.07 15.25
C GLY A 377 21.15 -11.00 15.02
N TYR A 378 21.44 -9.72 15.25
CA TYR A 378 20.56 -8.62 14.87
C TYR A 378 20.56 -8.43 13.36
N SER A 379 19.39 -8.10 12.80
CA SER A 379 19.29 -7.74 11.39
C SER A 379 19.66 -6.27 11.23
N TRP A 380 20.53 -5.97 10.27
CA TRP A 380 20.99 -4.62 9.97
C TRP A 380 20.81 -4.32 8.50
N ASP A 381 20.36 -3.11 8.19
CA ASP A 381 20.35 -2.58 6.84
C ASP A 381 20.83 -1.13 6.80
N GLY A 382 21.08 -0.62 5.60
CA GLY A 382 21.48 0.76 5.41
C GLY A 382 21.32 1.22 3.97
N THR A 383 20.92 2.49 3.84
CA THR A 383 20.38 3.05 2.61
C THR A 383 21.36 4.04 2.00
N ALA A 384 21.46 4.12 0.67
CA ALA A 384 22.33 5.10 -0.01
C ALA A 384 21.70 6.50 -0.06
N ALA A 385 20.84 6.84 0.90
CA ALA A 385 19.92 7.96 0.75
C ALA A 385 20.60 9.35 0.74
N LEU A 386 21.84 9.43 1.23
CA LEU A 386 22.63 10.66 1.20
C LEU A 386 23.27 10.94 -0.17
N GLN A 387 23.21 10.01 -1.13
CA GLN A 387 23.76 10.24 -2.49
C GLN A 387 22.93 11.24 -3.28
N ASP A 388 21.63 11.32 -2.97
CA ASP A 388 20.68 12.20 -3.63
C ASP A 388 19.71 12.75 -2.57
N PRO A 389 20.18 13.67 -1.69
CA PRO A 389 19.41 14.17 -0.56
C PRO A 389 18.22 15.01 -1.03
N ASP A 390 17.48 15.58 -0.08
CA ASP A 390 16.41 16.55 -0.36
C ASP A 390 15.17 16.02 -1.12
N GLN A 391 14.89 14.74 -0.96
CA GLN A 391 13.66 14.11 -1.43
C GLN A 391 13.20 13.03 -0.46
N TRP A 392 11.88 12.84 -0.43
CA TRP A 392 11.25 11.72 0.23
C TRP A 392 11.62 10.42 -0.47
N ARG A 393 11.78 9.35 0.31
CA ARG A 393 11.96 8.02 -0.22
C ARG A 393 11.46 6.97 0.75
N VAL A 394 11.15 5.80 0.21
CA VAL A 394 10.82 4.61 0.99
C VAL A 394 11.99 3.63 0.91
N THR A 395 12.52 3.24 2.06
CA THR A 395 13.63 2.28 2.15
C THR A 395 13.19 1.00 2.85
N PRO A 396 13.35 -0.17 2.19
CA PRO A 396 13.00 -1.44 2.80
C PRO A 396 14.11 -1.96 3.72
N HIS A 397 13.73 -2.66 4.78
CA HIS A 397 14.59 -3.54 5.58
C HIS A 397 13.90 -4.89 5.72
N VAL A 398 14.39 -5.88 4.98
CA VAL A 398 13.86 -7.26 4.98
C VAL A 398 14.55 -8.11 6.04
N PHE A 399 13.78 -8.89 6.80
CA PHE A 399 14.29 -9.82 7.81
C PHE A 399 13.35 -11.01 8.04
N THR A 400 13.86 -12.07 8.66
CA THR A 400 13.06 -13.22 9.10
C THR A 400 13.20 -13.34 10.60
N THR A 401 12.08 -13.52 11.31
CA THR A 401 12.08 -13.68 12.77
C THR A 401 12.58 -15.08 13.15
N PRO A 402 13.48 -15.20 14.13
CA PRO A 402 13.84 -16.50 14.71
C PRO A 402 12.66 -17.15 15.45
N PRO A 403 12.76 -18.44 15.81
CA PRO A 403 11.85 -19.07 16.76
C PRO A 403 11.74 -18.26 18.06
N GLU A 404 10.60 -18.35 18.74
CA GLU A 404 10.31 -17.68 20.03
C GLU A 404 10.25 -16.14 19.96
N THR A 405 10.36 -15.54 18.77
CA THR A 405 10.14 -14.11 18.59
C THR A 405 8.65 -13.80 18.72
N ALA A 406 8.31 -12.94 19.67
CA ALA A 406 6.97 -12.36 19.83
C ALA A 406 6.93 -10.89 19.42
N ARG A 407 8.08 -10.20 19.41
CA ARG A 407 8.20 -8.78 19.11
C ARG A 407 9.48 -8.46 18.35
N VAL A 408 9.46 -7.36 17.63
CA VAL A 408 10.65 -6.73 17.07
C VAL A 408 10.82 -5.31 17.59
N ARG A 409 12.07 -4.94 17.84
CA ARG A 409 12.49 -3.57 18.11
C ARG A 409 13.30 -3.06 16.92
N LEU A 410 12.72 -2.16 16.14
CA LEU A 410 13.35 -1.48 15.02
C LEU A 410 13.99 -0.17 15.49
N THR A 411 15.30 -0.01 15.31
CA THR A 411 15.99 1.26 15.54
C THR A 411 16.45 1.82 14.19
N ILE A 412 16.06 3.05 13.87
CA ILE A 412 16.52 3.84 12.73
C ILE A 412 17.60 4.80 13.25
N PHE A 413 18.76 4.82 12.61
CA PHE A 413 19.92 5.60 12.99
C PHE A 413 20.22 6.67 11.94
N PHE A 414 20.35 7.91 12.41
CA PHE A 414 20.69 9.09 11.63
C PHE A 414 22.13 9.47 11.98
N GLY A 415 23.08 8.87 11.28
CA GLY A 415 24.51 8.91 11.62
C GLY A 415 25.26 10.15 11.15
N ARG A 416 24.58 11.17 10.62
CA ARG A 416 25.19 12.40 10.11
C ARG A 416 24.45 13.62 10.67
N ALA A 417 25.18 14.72 10.74
CA ALA A 417 24.61 15.99 11.18
C ALA A 417 23.68 16.57 10.11
N GLY A 418 22.53 17.07 10.53
CA GLY A 418 21.52 17.60 9.63
C GLY A 418 20.11 17.42 10.15
N GLU A 419 19.16 17.70 9.26
CA GLU A 419 17.74 17.57 9.51
C GLU A 419 17.18 16.35 8.80
N TYR A 420 16.33 15.61 9.49
CA TYR A 420 15.70 14.40 8.97
C TYR A 420 14.20 14.47 9.23
N TRP A 421 13.41 13.96 8.30
CA TRP A 421 11.99 13.72 8.54
C TRP A 421 11.75 12.24 8.39
N LEU A 422 11.07 11.67 9.37
CA LEU A 422 10.58 10.32 9.37
C LEU A 422 9.07 10.43 9.42
N ASP A 423 8.38 9.66 8.59
CA ASP A 423 6.91 9.69 8.60
C ASP A 423 6.36 8.27 8.67
N GLU A 424 6.21 7.59 7.54
CA GLU A 424 5.72 6.21 7.58
C GLU A 424 6.81 5.24 7.99
N VAL A 425 6.52 4.40 8.99
CA VAL A 425 7.30 3.20 9.25
C VAL A 425 6.35 2.01 9.30
N ARG A 426 6.41 1.17 8.26
CA ARG A 426 5.54 0.01 8.09
C ARG A 426 6.29 -1.25 8.41
N LEU A 427 5.55 -2.27 8.81
CA LEU A 427 6.04 -3.63 8.91
C LEU A 427 5.01 -4.53 8.24
N GLU A 428 5.45 -5.21 7.18
CA GLU A 428 4.62 -6.09 6.36
C GLU A 428 5.12 -7.52 6.49
N ASP A 429 4.20 -8.48 6.59
CA ASP A 429 4.53 -9.89 6.40
C ASP A 429 5.02 -10.10 4.96
N LEU A 430 6.04 -10.95 4.82
CA LEU A 430 6.49 -11.51 3.56
C LEU A 430 5.89 -12.91 3.42
#